data_AF-A0AAD8HP84-F1
#
_entry.id   AF-A0AAD8HP84-F1
#
_cell.length_a   1.000
_cell.length_b   1.000
_cell.length_c   1.000
_cell.angle_alpha   90.00
_cell.angle_beta   90.00
_cell.angle_gamma   90.00
#
_symmetry.space_group_name_H-M   'P 1'
#
loop_
_entity.id
_entity.type
_entity.pdbx_description
1 polymer ?
#
loop_
_entity_poly.entity_id
_entity_poly.type
_entity_poly.pdbx_seq_one_letter_code
_entity_poly.pdbx_strand_id
1 'polypeptide(L)'
;MRSVEEKERDEAHLHVLQNNSEVHPYIMMHKELLEKQYQGKKKSAHWLIGEHNRLFANWFQKTVSVEMMENAKNVSETIRWLAGNPSFSVLTYEGYLVDENPYFIKERDDARVVQNSGVSLVSKTVQIKVDVQKSEHESEGSAQPIEPQGAQPSEEIVTADTS
;
A
#
# COMPACT_ATOMS: atom_id res chain seq x y z
N MET A 1 -1.07 -20.73 4.34
CA MET A 1 -2.33 -20.38 3.65
C MET A 1 -2.84 -19.14 4.35
N ARG A 2 -2.80 -17.98 3.69
CA ARG A 2 -3.41 -16.76 4.25
C ARG A 2 -4.87 -16.73 3.80
N SER A 3 -5.75 -16.32 4.69
CA SER A 3 -7.11 -15.96 4.33
C SER A 3 -7.07 -14.57 3.74
N VAL A 4 -7.57 -14.39 2.51
CA VAL A 4 -7.77 -13.06 1.92
C VAL A 4 -9.04 -12.46 2.52
N GLU A 5 -9.06 -11.14 2.68
CA GLU A 5 -10.29 -10.45 3.11
C GLU A 5 -11.40 -10.72 2.09
N GLU A 6 -12.60 -11.06 2.57
CA GLU A 6 -13.73 -11.42 1.71
C GLU A 6 -14.03 -10.33 0.67
N LYS A 7 -13.89 -9.07 1.08
CA LYS A 7 -14.07 -7.90 0.22
C LYS A 7 -13.08 -7.87 -0.95
N GLU A 8 -11.78 -8.02 -0.69
CA GLU A 8 -10.74 -8.00 -1.75
C GLU A 8 -10.94 -9.15 -2.73
N ARG A 9 -11.31 -10.33 -2.21
CA ARG A 9 -11.63 -11.49 -3.03
C ARG A 9 -12.84 -11.22 -3.94
N ASP A 10 -13.91 -10.65 -3.39
CA ASP A 10 -15.14 -10.39 -4.14
C ASP A 10 -14.93 -9.30 -5.20
N GLU A 11 -14.14 -8.27 -4.89
CA GLU A 11 -13.74 -7.24 -5.86
C GLU A 11 -12.90 -7.83 -7.00
N ALA A 12 -11.92 -8.68 -6.69
CA ALA A 12 -11.12 -9.36 -7.70
C ALA A 12 -11.97 -10.28 -8.59
N HIS A 13 -12.91 -11.02 -7.99
CA HIS A 13 -13.83 -11.87 -8.73
C HIS A 13 -14.72 -11.07 -9.67
N LEU A 14 -15.34 -9.99 -9.17
CA LEU A 14 -16.16 -9.11 -9.98
C LEU A 14 -15.38 -8.53 -11.15
N HIS A 15 -14.11 -8.15 -10.94
CA HIS A 15 -13.25 -7.66 -11.99
C HIS A 15 -13.04 -8.71 -13.10
N VAL A 16 -12.77 -9.97 -12.73
CA VAL A 16 -12.64 -11.07 -13.72
C VAL A 16 -13.93 -11.24 -14.51
N LEU A 17 -15.09 -11.21 -13.86
CA LEU A 17 -16.39 -11.35 -14.52
C LEU A 17 -16.66 -10.21 -15.51
N GLN A 18 -16.36 -8.96 -15.12
CA GLN A 18 -16.61 -7.78 -15.96
C GLN A 18 -15.75 -7.73 -17.23
N ASN A 19 -14.55 -8.31 -17.20
CA ASN A 19 -13.63 -8.30 -18.33
C ASN A 19 -13.82 -9.48 -19.29
N ASN A 20 -14.68 -10.45 -18.96
CA ASN A 20 -14.88 -11.61 -19.82
C ASN A 20 -16.03 -11.39 -20.82
N SER A 21 -15.74 -11.53 -22.12
CA SER A 21 -16.72 -11.34 -23.20
C SER A 21 -17.92 -12.29 -23.13
N GLU A 22 -17.73 -13.55 -22.70
CA GLU A 22 -18.83 -14.52 -22.57
C GLU A 22 -19.82 -14.12 -21.48
N VAL A 23 -19.39 -13.34 -20.48
CA VAL A 23 -20.23 -12.88 -19.35
C VAL A 23 -21.07 -11.65 -19.70
N HIS A 24 -20.76 -10.95 -20.79
CA HIS A 24 -21.45 -9.71 -21.18
C HIS A 24 -22.98 -9.86 -21.34
N PRO A 25 -23.52 -10.93 -21.95
CA PRO A 25 -24.96 -11.16 -22.01
C PRO A 25 -25.61 -11.19 -20.62
N TYR A 26 -24.96 -11.82 -19.64
CA TYR A 26 -25.43 -11.89 -18.26
C TYR A 26 -25.35 -10.51 -17.57
N ILE A 27 -24.30 -9.72 -17.84
CA ILE A 27 -24.17 -8.36 -17.32
C ILE A 27 -25.32 -7.49 -17.80
N MET A 28 -25.64 -7.53 -19.10
CA MET A 28 -26.75 -6.77 -19.69
C MET A 28 -28.08 -7.23 -19.10
N MET A 29 -28.32 -8.53 -19.05
CA MET A 29 -29.54 -9.10 -18.48
C MET A 29 -29.76 -8.69 -17.02
N HIS A 30 -28.71 -8.67 -16.20
CA HIS A 30 -28.82 -8.22 -14.81
C HIS A 30 -29.10 -6.72 -14.69
N LYS A 31 -28.48 -5.89 -15.54
CA LYS A 31 -28.73 -4.45 -15.56
C LYS A 31 -30.16 -4.13 -15.96
N GLU A 32 -30.67 -4.78 -17.02
CA GLU A 32 -32.07 -4.64 -17.45
C GLU A 32 -33.06 -5.10 -16.37
N LEU A 33 -32.75 -6.19 -15.67
CA LEU A 33 -33.55 -6.66 -14.54
C LEU A 33 -33.64 -5.59 -13.44
N LEU A 34 -32.52 -4.97 -13.08
CA LEU A 34 -32.48 -3.90 -12.08
C LEU A 34 -33.22 -2.65 -12.56
N GLU A 35 -33.04 -2.24 -13.81
CA GLU A 35 -33.77 -1.11 -14.40
C GLU A 35 -35.27 -1.32 -14.33
N LYS A 36 -35.75 -2.52 -14.67
CA LYS A 36 -37.16 -2.89 -14.59
C LYS A 36 -37.67 -2.95 -13.14
N GLN A 37 -36.91 -3.52 -12.22
CA GLN A 37 -37.28 -3.66 -10.80
C GLN A 37 -37.35 -2.31 -10.07
N TYR A 38 -36.55 -1.34 -10.51
CA TYR A 38 -36.50 0.00 -9.93
C TYR A 38 -37.12 1.07 -10.83
N GLN A 39 -37.81 0.68 -11.90
CA GLN A 39 -38.55 1.58 -12.78
C GLN A 39 -39.56 2.41 -11.97
N GLY A 40 -39.50 3.73 -12.13
CA GLY A 40 -40.36 4.68 -11.40
C GLY A 40 -39.89 5.05 -9.99
N LYS A 41 -38.80 4.46 -9.48
CA LYS A 41 -38.15 4.92 -8.23
C LYS A 41 -37.12 5.99 -8.57
N LYS A 42 -36.95 6.99 -7.69
CA LYS A 42 -35.92 8.04 -7.81
C LYS A 42 -34.51 7.48 -7.50
N LYS A 43 -34.06 6.47 -8.24
CA LYS A 43 -32.71 5.91 -8.13
C LYS A 43 -31.85 6.44 -9.27
N SER A 44 -30.63 6.86 -8.95
CA SER A 44 -29.68 7.35 -9.94
C SER A 44 -29.01 6.20 -10.68
N ALA A 45 -28.46 6.47 -11.87
CA ALA A 45 -27.66 5.51 -12.62
C ALA A 45 -26.45 5.00 -11.80
N HIS A 46 -25.78 5.88 -11.06
CA HIS A 46 -24.68 5.50 -10.17
C HIS A 46 -25.11 4.49 -9.10
N TRP A 47 -26.31 4.68 -8.52
CA TRP A 47 -26.84 3.74 -7.55
C TRP A 47 -27.13 2.37 -8.18
N LEU A 48 -27.67 2.34 -9.40
CA LEU A 48 -27.92 1.09 -10.14
C LEU A 48 -26.62 0.34 -10.47
N ILE A 49 -25.55 1.06 -10.83
CA ILE A 49 -24.22 0.48 -11.04
C ILE A 49 -23.68 -0.12 -9.73
N GLY A 50 -23.79 0.60 -8.61
CA GLY A 50 -23.38 0.10 -7.30
C GLY A 50 -24.17 -1.16 -6.89
N GLU A 51 -25.48 -1.15 -7.10
CA GLU A 51 -26.34 -2.30 -6.78
C GLU A 51 -26.07 -3.50 -7.69
N HIS A 52 -25.83 -3.25 -8.99
CA HIS A 52 -25.36 -4.27 -9.91
C HIS A 52 -24.05 -4.90 -9.42
N ASN A 53 -23.02 -4.10 -9.15
CA ASN A 53 -21.72 -4.60 -8.69
C ASN A 53 -21.84 -5.44 -7.42
N ARG A 54 -22.70 -5.03 -6.49
CA ARG A 54 -22.92 -5.73 -5.21
C ARG A 54 -23.61 -7.08 -5.38
N LEU A 55 -24.57 -7.19 -6.29
CA LEU A 55 -25.42 -8.37 -6.41
C LEU A 55 -25.02 -9.32 -7.55
N PHE A 56 -24.26 -8.84 -8.52
CA PHE A 56 -24.05 -9.53 -9.80
C PHE A 56 -23.44 -10.92 -9.63
N ALA A 57 -22.37 -11.09 -8.83
CA ALA A 57 -21.71 -12.40 -8.68
C ALA A 57 -22.69 -13.48 -8.15
N ASN A 58 -23.44 -13.15 -7.09
CA ASN A 58 -24.44 -14.04 -6.50
C ASN A 58 -25.62 -14.31 -7.45
N TRP A 59 -26.07 -13.29 -8.17
CA TRP A 59 -27.14 -13.45 -9.16
C TRP A 59 -26.67 -14.33 -10.32
N PHE A 60 -25.46 -14.10 -10.84
CA PHE A 60 -24.86 -14.83 -11.95
C PHE A 60 -24.70 -16.31 -11.62
N GLN A 61 -24.17 -16.63 -10.44
CA GLN A 61 -24.07 -18.02 -9.96
C GLN A 61 -25.44 -18.73 -9.97
N LYS A 62 -26.49 -18.07 -9.46
CA LYS A 62 -27.84 -18.64 -9.39
C LYS A 62 -28.43 -18.84 -10.79
N THR A 63 -28.32 -17.84 -11.65
CA THR A 63 -28.81 -17.90 -13.04
C THR A 63 -28.15 -19.05 -13.80
N VAL A 64 -26.83 -19.16 -13.75
CA VAL A 64 -26.09 -20.24 -14.42
C VAL A 64 -26.46 -21.61 -13.83
N SER A 65 -26.68 -21.70 -12.52
CA SER A 65 -27.13 -22.95 -11.89
C SER A 65 -28.51 -23.39 -12.40
N VAL A 66 -29.45 -22.46 -12.58
CA VAL A 66 -30.78 -22.75 -13.15
C VAL A 66 -30.66 -23.16 -14.62
N GLU A 67 -29.91 -22.42 -15.43
CA GLU A 67 -29.68 -22.77 -16.85
C GLU A 67 -29.03 -24.14 -17.01
N MET A 68 -28.12 -24.51 -16.10
CA MET A 68 -27.52 -25.84 -16.07
C MET A 68 -28.52 -26.95 -15.72
N MET A 69 -29.51 -26.68 -14.86
CA MET A 69 -30.58 -27.64 -14.54
C MET A 69 -31.55 -27.83 -15.71
N GLU A 70 -31.85 -26.75 -16.45
CA GLU A 70 -32.76 -26.80 -17.60
C GLU A 70 -32.10 -27.41 -18.83
N ASN A 71 -30.89 -26.95 -19.18
CA ASN A 71 -30.13 -27.49 -20.30
C ASN A 71 -28.62 -27.24 -20.15
N ALA A 72 -27.93 -28.18 -19.52
CA ALA A 72 -26.47 -28.13 -19.32
C ALA A 72 -25.63 -27.96 -20.60
N LYS A 73 -26.16 -28.23 -21.80
CA LYS A 73 -25.44 -28.06 -23.07
C LYS A 73 -25.41 -26.61 -23.57
N ASN A 74 -26.29 -25.76 -23.07
CA ASN A 74 -26.34 -24.34 -23.46
C ASN A 74 -25.32 -23.48 -22.69
N VAL A 75 -24.81 -23.97 -21.56
CA VAL A 75 -23.84 -23.25 -20.73
C VAL A 75 -22.43 -23.66 -21.13
N SER A 76 -21.61 -22.69 -21.53
CA SER A 76 -20.20 -22.95 -21.85
C SER A 76 -19.42 -23.37 -20.59
N GLU A 77 -18.34 -24.11 -20.79
CA GLU A 77 -17.47 -24.49 -19.68
C GLU A 77 -16.86 -23.26 -18.99
N THR A 78 -16.48 -22.23 -19.75
CA THR A 78 -16.01 -20.95 -19.23
C THR A 78 -17.03 -20.33 -18.28
N ILE A 79 -18.30 -20.23 -18.69
CA ILE A 79 -19.37 -19.66 -17.85
C ILE A 79 -19.60 -20.48 -16.60
N ARG A 80 -19.55 -21.81 -16.71
CA ARG A 80 -19.65 -22.71 -15.54
C ARG A 80 -18.53 -22.43 -14.53
N TRP A 81 -17.28 -22.30 -14.97
CA TRP A 81 -16.15 -22.02 -14.09
C TRP A 81 -16.23 -20.62 -13.47
N LEU A 82 -16.60 -19.61 -14.27
CA LEU A 82 -16.72 -18.23 -13.80
C LEU A 82 -17.89 -18.03 -12.83
N ALA A 83 -18.97 -18.81 -12.96
CA ALA A 83 -20.08 -18.78 -12.01
C ALA A 83 -19.70 -19.38 -10.64
N GLY A 84 -18.59 -20.11 -10.55
CA GLY A 84 -18.04 -20.58 -9.29
C GLY A 84 -17.35 -19.44 -8.54
N ASN A 85 -17.78 -19.20 -7.30
CA ASN A 85 -17.10 -18.24 -6.42
C ASN A 85 -15.64 -18.67 -6.15
N PRO A 86 -14.70 -17.74 -5.98
CA PRO A 86 -13.32 -18.06 -5.67
C PRO A 86 -13.20 -18.74 -4.30
N SER A 87 -12.23 -19.64 -4.18
CA SER A 87 -11.87 -20.21 -2.89
C SER A 87 -11.44 -19.12 -1.90
N PHE A 88 -11.80 -19.29 -0.63
CA PHE A 88 -11.29 -18.45 0.47
C PHE A 88 -9.80 -18.72 0.76
N SER A 89 -9.28 -19.86 0.30
CA SER A 89 -7.92 -20.29 0.52
C SER A 89 -7.04 -19.93 -0.67
N VAL A 90 -6.11 -18.99 -0.46
CA VAL A 90 -5.13 -18.59 -1.47
C VAL A 90 -3.74 -19.15 -1.11
N LEU A 91 -3.05 -19.65 -2.12
CA LEU A 91 -1.64 -20.03 -2.01
C LEU A 91 -0.81 -18.76 -1.95
N THR A 92 -0.08 -18.60 -0.85
CA THR A 92 0.79 -17.45 -0.62
C THR A 92 2.23 -17.93 -0.58
N TYR A 93 3.11 -17.24 -1.30
CA TYR A 93 4.54 -17.49 -1.32
C TYR A 93 5.26 -16.29 -0.72
N GLU A 94 6.32 -16.54 0.04
CA GLU A 94 7.16 -15.47 0.62
C GLU A 94 8.15 -14.88 -0.39
N GLY A 95 8.27 -15.52 -1.55
CA GLY A 95 9.11 -15.06 -2.65
C GLY A 95 8.95 -15.96 -3.86
N TYR A 96 9.37 -15.45 -5.01
CA TYR A 96 9.33 -16.14 -6.30
C TYR A 96 10.62 -15.86 -7.07
N LEU A 97 11.00 -16.79 -7.95
CA LEU A 97 12.14 -16.64 -8.84
C LEU A 97 11.61 -16.17 -10.21
N VAL A 98 12.09 -15.04 -10.70
CA VAL A 98 11.89 -14.62 -12.10
C VAL A 98 13.25 -14.53 -12.74
N ASP A 99 13.46 -15.29 -13.81
CA ASP A 99 14.74 -15.33 -14.55
C ASP A 99 15.96 -15.53 -13.61
N GLU A 100 15.85 -16.53 -12.72
CA GLU A 100 16.86 -16.87 -11.69
C GLU A 100 17.08 -15.80 -10.60
N ASN A 101 16.40 -14.65 -10.68
CA ASN A 101 16.48 -13.60 -9.68
C ASN A 101 15.40 -13.81 -8.60
N PRO A 102 15.77 -13.85 -7.31
CA PRO A 102 14.82 -14.00 -6.22
C PRO A 102 14.15 -12.67 -5.87
N TYR A 103 12.82 -12.67 -5.88
CA TYR A 103 11.96 -11.60 -5.39
C TYR A 103 11.28 -12.07 -4.11
N PHE A 104 11.33 -11.28 -3.05
CA PHE A 104 10.67 -11.59 -1.78
C PHE A 104 9.53 -10.62 -1.53
N ILE A 105 8.51 -11.07 -0.81
CA ILE A 105 7.44 -10.17 -0.35
C ILE A 105 8.00 -9.18 0.67
N LYS A 106 7.45 -7.96 0.67
CA LYS A 106 7.93 -6.84 1.47
C LYS A 106 8.12 -7.19 2.95
N GLU A 107 7.18 -7.93 3.54
CA GLU A 107 7.25 -8.37 4.94
C GLU A 107 8.53 -9.17 5.26
N ARG A 108 9.03 -9.96 4.31
CA ARG A 108 10.26 -10.74 4.44
C ARG A 108 11.51 -9.89 4.20
N ASP A 109 11.42 -8.90 3.32
CA ASP A 109 12.51 -7.96 3.04
C ASP A 109 12.72 -6.98 4.20
N ASP A 110 11.64 -6.44 4.75
CA ASP A 110 11.62 -5.55 5.92
C ASP A 110 12.19 -6.25 7.18
N ALA A 111 12.03 -7.56 7.29
CA ALA A 111 12.61 -8.36 8.38
C ALA A 111 14.14 -8.54 8.25
N ARG A 112 14.76 -8.15 7.13
CA ARG A 112 16.20 -8.30 6.90
C ARG A 112 16.92 -6.96 7.05
N VAL A 113 17.80 -6.87 8.04
CA VAL A 113 18.75 -5.76 8.20
C VAL A 113 19.96 -5.98 7.28
N VAL A 114 19.78 -5.85 5.97
CA VAL A 114 20.87 -6.03 4.97
C VAL A 114 21.05 -4.81 4.07
N GLN A 115 21.15 -3.64 4.70
CA GLN A 115 21.80 -2.47 4.10
C GLN A 115 22.69 -1.79 5.16
N ASN A 116 23.65 -2.54 5.73
CA ASN A 116 24.77 -1.94 6.44
C ASN A 116 25.81 -1.42 5.44
N SER A 117 25.40 -0.57 4.49
CA SER A 117 26.34 0.11 3.59
C SER A 117 26.82 1.40 4.23
N GLY A 118 27.32 1.31 5.46
CA GLY A 118 28.03 2.41 6.10
C GLY A 118 29.40 2.56 5.45
N VAL A 119 29.55 3.55 4.56
CA VAL A 119 30.87 3.95 4.06
C VAL A 119 31.55 4.79 5.17
N SER A 120 32.79 4.47 5.53
CA SER A 120 33.60 5.26 6.46
C SER A 120 34.85 5.77 5.77
N LEU A 121 35.06 7.08 5.79
CA LEU A 121 36.24 7.75 5.23
C LEU A 121 37.23 8.07 6.35
N VAL A 122 38.40 7.43 6.34
CA VAL A 122 39.49 7.78 7.25
C VAL A 122 40.46 8.72 6.53
N SER A 123 40.57 9.97 7.00
CA SER A 123 41.55 10.94 6.50
C SER A 123 42.82 10.92 7.35
N LYS A 124 44.00 10.93 6.71
CA LYS A 124 45.29 11.18 7.36
C LYS A 124 45.80 12.54 6.92
N THR A 125 45.76 13.52 7.82
CA THR A 125 46.32 14.85 7.60
C THR A 125 47.79 14.86 8.05
N VAL A 126 48.71 15.22 7.15
CA VAL A 126 50.12 15.48 7.48
C VAL A 126 50.26 16.97 7.79
N GLN A 127 50.67 17.32 9.01
CA GLN A 127 50.99 18.70 9.38
C GLN A 127 52.49 18.96 9.19
N ILE A 128 52.82 20.00 8.43
CA ILE A 128 54.20 20.52 8.31
C ILE A 128 54.29 21.77 9.16
N LYS A 129 55.10 21.73 10.23
CA LYS A 129 55.43 22.91 11.04
C LYS A 129 56.46 23.75 10.29
N VAL A 130 56.17 25.03 10.13
CA VAL A 130 57.15 26.03 9.66
C VAL A 130 57.53 26.88 10.87
N ASP A 131 58.75 26.73 11.36
CA ASP A 131 59.32 27.58 12.41
C ASP A 131 59.89 28.85 11.77
N VAL A 132 59.34 30.00 12.17
CA VAL A 132 59.94 31.32 11.94
C VAL A 132 60.55 31.80 13.25
N GLN A 133 61.86 31.98 13.29
CA GLN A 133 62.57 32.61 14.40
C GLN A 133 62.70 34.12 14.19
N LYS A 134 62.39 34.93 15.22
CA LYS A 134 63.03 36.23 15.46
C LYS A 134 63.02 36.63 16.95
N SER A 135 64.12 37.24 17.36
CA SER A 135 64.71 37.45 18.69
C SER A 135 64.10 38.53 19.61
N GLU A 136 64.50 38.47 20.89
CA GLU A 136 64.04 39.12 22.15
C GLU A 136 64.34 40.63 22.34
N HIS A 137 63.54 41.34 23.18
CA HIS A 137 63.96 41.97 24.47
C HIS A 137 62.84 42.81 25.17
N GLU A 138 62.64 42.55 26.49
CA GLU A 138 62.29 43.40 27.68
C GLU A 138 61.21 44.53 27.61
N SER A 139 60.39 44.90 28.62
CA SER A 139 60.34 44.73 30.09
C SER A 139 58.93 44.98 30.69
N GLU A 140 58.63 44.33 31.83
CA GLU A 140 57.79 44.67 33.00
C GLU A 140 56.40 45.36 32.91
N GLY A 141 55.42 44.78 33.63
CA GLY A 141 54.19 45.44 34.07
C GLY A 141 53.15 44.47 34.69
N SER A 142 53.12 44.38 36.01
CA SER A 142 52.33 43.44 36.83
C SER A 142 50.86 43.84 37.03
N ALA A 143 49.92 42.89 37.01
CA ALA A 143 48.78 42.76 37.95
C ALA A 143 47.87 41.56 37.58
N GLN A 144 47.60 40.70 38.56
CA GLN A 144 46.68 39.55 38.54
C GLN A 144 45.25 39.96 39.03
N PRO A 145 44.32 39.04 39.38
CA PRO A 145 43.42 38.22 38.54
C PRO A 145 41.93 38.30 38.97
N ILE A 146 40.92 37.97 38.14
CA ILE A 146 39.58 37.65 38.69
C ILE A 146 38.73 36.72 37.80
N GLU A 147 38.28 35.63 38.41
CA GLU A 147 37.11 34.77 38.10
C GLU A 147 36.20 34.81 39.36
N PRO A 148 34.97 34.23 39.45
CA PRO A 148 34.03 33.72 38.44
C PRO A 148 32.53 34.04 38.79
N GLN A 149 31.60 33.27 38.18
CA GLN A 149 30.15 33.10 38.47
C GLN A 149 29.22 34.14 37.83
N GLY A 150 28.05 33.80 37.28
CA GLY A 150 27.22 32.60 37.27
C GLY A 150 25.78 33.01 36.94
N ALA A 151 24.89 32.02 36.91
CA ALA A 151 23.41 32.11 36.93
C ALA A 151 22.64 32.20 35.60
N GLN A 152 21.77 31.21 35.46
CA GLN A 152 20.67 31.02 34.51
C GLN A 152 19.52 32.01 34.78
N PRO A 153 18.50 32.07 33.90
CA PRO A 153 17.20 31.61 34.41
C PRO A 153 16.32 30.87 33.39
N SER A 154 15.35 30.14 33.97
CA SER A 154 14.21 29.48 33.35
C SER A 154 12.91 30.28 33.59
N GLU A 155 11.91 30.04 32.72
CA GLU A 155 10.46 29.92 32.95
C GLU A 155 9.53 30.64 31.94
N GLU A 156 8.61 29.81 31.41
CA GLU A 156 7.24 29.93 30.86
C GLU A 156 6.43 31.23 31.18
N ILE A 157 5.33 31.63 30.50
CA ILE A 157 4.10 30.93 30.06
C ILE A 157 3.20 31.90 29.20
N VAL A 158 2.41 31.34 28.24
CA VAL A 158 0.96 31.63 27.89
C VAL A 158 0.57 33.06 27.35
N THR A 159 -0.27 33.33 26.31
CA THR A 159 -1.65 32.89 25.91
C THR A 159 -2.00 33.35 24.46
N ALA A 160 -3.14 32.86 23.93
CA ALA A 160 -3.90 33.20 22.70
C ALA A 160 -4.27 34.72 22.53
N ASP A 161 -4.87 35.29 21.48
CA ASP A 161 -5.89 34.82 20.51
C ASP A 161 -6.09 35.85 19.35
N THR A 162 -6.68 35.37 18.26
CA THR A 162 -7.50 35.98 17.17
C THR A 162 -7.69 37.50 17.00
N SER A 163 -7.53 37.96 15.75
CA SER A 163 -8.52 38.76 14.99
C SER A 163 -8.34 38.54 13.48
#